data_AF-A0A7V1U7R7-F1
#
_entry.id   AF-A0A7V1U7R7-F1
#
_cell.length_a   1.000
_cell.length_b   1.000
_cell.length_c   1.000
_cell.angle_alpha   90.00
_cell.angle_beta   90.00
_cell.angle_gamma   90.00
#
_symmetry.space_group_name_H-M   'P 1'
#
loop_
_entity.id
_entity.type
_entity.pdbx_description
1 polymer ?
#
loop_
_entity_poly.entity_id
_entity_poly.type
_entity_poly.pdbx_seq_one_letter_code
_entity_poly.pdbx_strand_id
1 'polypeptide(L)'
;MTVGDPDPGATDEPALVPEAITGWRMWRLQRGPDGGLELLSLGTAQAWSARAPIRARCERSLFPSDPPHPVPERSCSCGIYAAADYRQLRASGIGRWGSPAVLGTVSMWGRVVEHAEGYRAELAYPSRVLLACARCVAAGRTPVPDLVLELGDTLIPVCRAHARHASGRPVRGSLAEIQAELCSRYAVDPLPLEAVRVPLRSRLPDPVRALLDQAGAEARGGPRARGGGVGRPP
;
A
#
# COMPACT_ATOMS: atom_id res chain seq x y z
N MET A 1 12.39 22.89 31.58
CA MET A 1 11.57 22.76 30.36
C MET A 1 10.61 21.62 30.62
N THR A 2 9.41 21.95 31.07
CA THR A 2 8.36 21.01 31.45
C THR A 2 7.79 20.36 30.20
N VAL A 3 7.86 19.02 30.15
CA VAL A 3 7.04 18.18 29.28
C VAL A 3 5.59 18.59 29.57
N GLY A 4 4.89 19.08 28.54
CA GLY A 4 3.48 19.44 28.67
C GLY A 4 2.68 18.20 29.06
N ASP A 5 1.83 18.35 30.07
CA ASP A 5 0.85 17.33 30.44
C ASP A 5 0.02 16.94 29.21
N PRO A 6 -0.26 15.64 29.01
CA PRO A 6 -1.22 15.21 28.01
C PRO A 6 -2.61 15.77 28.36
N ASP A 7 -3.29 16.31 27.35
CA ASP A 7 -4.65 16.82 27.44
C ASP A 7 -5.60 15.75 28.03
N PRO A 8 -6.21 15.99 29.21
CA PRO A 8 -7.11 15.03 29.86
C PRO A 8 -8.46 14.86 29.14
N GLY A 9 -8.69 15.57 28.02
CA GLY A 9 -9.91 15.49 27.21
C GLY A 9 -9.82 14.68 25.92
N ALA A 10 -8.65 14.14 25.55
CA ALA A 10 -8.53 13.26 24.40
C ALA A 10 -9.12 11.89 24.75
N THR A 11 -10.40 11.67 24.47
CA THR A 11 -11.08 10.39 24.67
C THR A 11 -10.33 9.28 23.95
N ASP A 12 -10.00 8.21 24.69
CA ASP A 12 -9.34 6.99 24.19
C ASP A 12 -10.25 6.15 23.26
N GLU A 13 -11.40 6.70 22.87
CA GLU A 13 -12.38 6.03 22.03
C GLU A 13 -12.16 6.35 20.55
N PRO A 14 -12.39 5.38 19.64
CA PRO A 14 -12.50 5.64 18.22
C PRO A 14 -13.52 6.76 17.95
N ALA A 15 -13.16 7.73 17.11
CA ALA A 15 -14.06 8.80 16.76
C ALA A 15 -15.20 8.28 15.88
N LEU A 16 -16.43 8.68 16.19
CA LEU A 16 -17.56 8.53 15.26
C LEU A 16 -17.49 9.66 14.24
N VAL A 17 -17.38 9.30 12.96
CA VAL A 17 -17.24 10.29 11.89
C VAL A 17 -18.54 10.38 11.08
N PRO A 18 -19.20 11.55 11.08
CA PRO A 18 -20.45 11.74 10.34
C PRO A 18 -20.22 11.88 8.82
N GLU A 19 -19.04 12.33 8.42
CA GLU A 19 -18.60 12.45 7.02
C GLU A 19 -17.55 11.37 6.68
N ALA A 20 -17.54 10.89 5.45
CA ALA A 20 -16.60 9.84 5.08
C ALA A 20 -15.16 10.39 4.92
N ILE A 21 -14.20 9.79 5.62
CA ILE A 21 -12.78 10.04 5.43
C ILE A 21 -12.31 9.28 4.18
N THR A 22 -11.53 9.95 3.33
CA THR A 22 -10.91 9.29 2.18
C THR A 22 -9.53 8.76 2.56
N GLY A 23 -9.30 7.46 2.31
CA GLY A 23 -8.00 6.82 2.43
C GLY A 23 -7.55 6.15 1.13
N TRP A 24 -6.33 5.64 1.11
CA TRP A 24 -5.71 4.93 -0.01
C TRP A 24 -5.56 3.44 0.29
N ARG A 25 -5.92 2.59 -0.67
CA ARG A 25 -5.94 1.13 -0.47
C ARG A 25 -5.59 0.36 -1.73
N MET A 26 -5.13 -0.87 -1.54
CA MET A 26 -5.09 -1.88 -2.59
C MET A 26 -5.97 -3.08 -2.25
N TRP A 27 -6.48 -3.74 -3.29
CA TRP A 27 -7.30 -4.95 -3.20
C TRP A 27 -6.75 -6.05 -4.10
N ARG A 28 -7.07 -7.29 -3.75
CA ARG A 28 -7.04 -8.41 -4.69
C ARG A 28 -8.22 -8.30 -5.65
N LEU A 29 -8.08 -8.90 -6.81
CA LEU A 29 -9.13 -9.00 -7.81
C LEU A 29 -9.28 -10.47 -8.22
N GLN A 30 -10.51 -10.95 -8.28
CA GLN A 30 -10.81 -12.29 -8.80
C GLN A 30 -12.10 -12.29 -9.62
N ARG A 31 -12.35 -13.41 -10.29
CA ARG A 31 -13.67 -13.77 -10.83
C ARG A 31 -14.49 -14.42 -9.71
N GLY A 32 -15.60 -13.79 -9.35
CA GLY A 32 -16.53 -14.30 -8.36
C GLY A 32 -17.35 -15.49 -8.88
N PRO A 33 -18.17 -16.12 -8.03
CA PRO A 33 -18.99 -17.28 -8.40
C PRO A 33 -20.00 -16.99 -9.52
N ASP A 34 -20.42 -15.72 -9.68
CA ASP A 34 -21.30 -15.25 -10.76
C ASP A 34 -20.54 -14.91 -12.06
N GLY A 35 -19.22 -15.14 -12.10
CA GLY A 35 -18.32 -14.78 -13.20
C GLY A 35 -17.93 -13.30 -13.24
N GLY A 36 -18.52 -12.46 -12.38
CA GLY A 36 -18.23 -11.03 -12.30
C GLY A 36 -16.91 -10.73 -11.58
N LEU A 37 -16.42 -9.50 -11.71
CA LEU A 37 -15.27 -9.04 -10.95
C LEU A 37 -15.60 -8.87 -9.46
N GLU A 38 -14.72 -9.36 -8.60
CA GLU A 38 -14.84 -9.25 -7.15
C GLU A 38 -13.53 -8.77 -6.51
N LEU A 39 -13.64 -7.76 -5.64
CA LEU A 39 -12.56 -7.21 -4.84
C LEU A 39 -12.46 -7.96 -3.51
N LEU A 40 -11.23 -8.22 -3.06
CA LEU A 40 -10.97 -8.84 -1.76
C LEU A 40 -9.95 -8.06 -0.96
N SER A 41 -10.10 -8.12 0.37
CA SER A 41 -9.08 -7.68 1.31
C SER A 41 -7.79 -8.49 1.13
N LEU A 42 -6.64 -7.82 1.20
CA LEU A 42 -5.33 -8.46 0.99
C LEU A 42 -4.99 -9.49 2.08
N GLY A 43 -5.28 -9.16 3.35
CA GLY A 43 -4.87 -9.98 4.50
C GLY A 43 -5.82 -11.13 4.84
N THR A 44 -7.13 -10.91 4.73
CA THR A 44 -8.16 -11.87 5.18
C THR A 44 -8.95 -12.51 4.05
N ALA A 45 -8.69 -12.13 2.79
CA ALA A 45 -9.51 -12.50 1.64
C ALA A 45 -11.02 -12.22 1.82
N GLN A 46 -11.39 -11.30 2.72
CA GLN A 46 -12.78 -10.89 2.87
C GLN A 46 -13.27 -10.21 1.59
N ALA A 47 -14.36 -10.73 1.02
CA ALA A 47 -14.98 -10.18 -0.17
C ALA A 47 -15.62 -8.80 0.10
N TRP A 48 -15.48 -7.90 -0.87
CA TRP A 48 -16.13 -6.61 -0.89
C TRP A 48 -17.30 -6.69 -1.88
N SER A 49 -18.52 -6.87 -1.36
CA SER A 49 -19.71 -6.95 -2.19
C SER A 49 -19.89 -5.68 -3.03
N ALA A 50 -20.22 -5.85 -4.31
CA ALA A 50 -20.53 -4.74 -5.18
C ALA A 50 -21.73 -3.94 -4.63
N ARG A 51 -21.63 -2.61 -4.64
CA ARG A 51 -22.71 -1.68 -4.25
C ARG A 51 -23.17 -1.80 -2.79
N ALA A 52 -22.39 -2.47 -1.95
CA ALA A 52 -22.62 -2.54 -0.52
C ALA A 52 -21.34 -2.21 0.25
N PRO A 53 -21.43 -1.40 1.33
CA PRO A 53 -20.27 -1.14 2.17
C PRO A 53 -19.82 -2.41 2.86
N ILE A 54 -18.51 -2.58 2.98
CA ILE A 54 -17.96 -3.62 3.84
C ILE A 54 -18.00 -3.14 5.29
N ARG A 55 -18.25 -4.08 6.21
CA ARG A 55 -18.17 -3.86 7.66
C ARG A 55 -17.04 -4.68 8.23
N ALA A 56 -16.15 -4.00 8.96
CA ALA A 56 -15.08 -4.64 9.69
C ALA A 56 -15.64 -5.58 10.77
N ARG A 57 -14.97 -6.70 10.96
CA ARG A 57 -15.26 -7.67 12.03
C ARG A 57 -13.95 -7.94 12.76
N CYS A 58 -14.04 -8.22 14.05
CA CYS A 58 -12.90 -8.76 14.77
C CYS A 58 -12.97 -10.28 14.71
N GLU A 59 -11.93 -10.93 14.17
CA GLU A 59 -11.84 -12.40 14.19
C GLU A 59 -11.45 -12.90 15.58
N ARG A 60 -10.76 -12.08 16.39
CA ARG A 60 -10.39 -12.44 17.77
C ARG A 60 -11.61 -12.60 18.68
N SER A 61 -12.65 -11.76 18.49
CA SER A 61 -13.89 -11.90 19.26
C SER A 61 -14.68 -13.17 18.97
N LEU A 62 -14.19 -14.05 18.08
CA LEU A 62 -14.71 -15.40 17.89
C LEU A 62 -14.12 -16.40 18.89
N PHE A 63 -13.04 -16.04 19.60
CA PHE A 63 -12.48 -16.84 20.68
C PHE A 63 -13.16 -16.49 22.02
N PRO A 64 -13.57 -17.48 22.82
CA PRO A 64 -14.24 -17.24 24.11
C PRO A 64 -13.43 -16.40 25.12
N SER A 65 -12.10 -16.38 24.95
CA SER A 65 -11.16 -15.64 25.79
C SER A 65 -11.09 -14.14 25.48
N ASP A 66 -11.61 -13.70 24.34
CA ASP A 66 -11.58 -12.31 23.91
C ASP A 66 -12.96 -11.67 24.12
N PRO A 67 -13.11 -10.70 25.04
CA PRO A 67 -14.39 -10.04 25.26
C PRO A 67 -14.84 -9.29 23.99
N PRO A 68 -16.16 -9.20 23.74
CA PRO A 68 -16.70 -8.36 22.68
C PRO A 68 -16.24 -6.91 22.86
N HIS A 69 -15.79 -6.29 21.77
CA HIS A 69 -15.35 -4.90 21.76
C HIS A 69 -15.85 -4.16 20.51
N PRO A 70 -15.94 -2.82 20.54
CA PRO A 70 -16.24 -2.01 19.37
C PRO A 70 -15.21 -2.23 18.27
N VAL A 71 -15.65 -2.30 17.01
CA VAL A 71 -14.75 -2.46 15.85
C VAL A 71 -14.73 -1.17 15.03
N PRO A 72 -13.55 -0.58 14.72
CA PRO A 72 -12.23 -0.91 15.27
C PRO A 72 -12.07 -0.48 16.74
N GLU A 73 -11.18 -1.13 17.46
CA GLU A 73 -10.70 -0.73 18.79
C GLU A 73 -9.22 -0.35 18.72
N ARG A 74 -8.77 0.63 19.53
CA ARG A 74 -7.38 1.12 19.52
C ARG A 74 -6.36 0.04 19.85
N SER A 75 -6.61 -0.77 20.89
CA SER A 75 -5.75 -1.87 21.36
C SER A 75 -5.86 -3.16 20.54
N CYS A 76 -6.80 -3.22 19.60
CA CYS A 76 -6.98 -4.32 18.67
C CYS A 76 -6.37 -3.98 17.31
N SER A 77 -6.09 -4.96 16.46
CA SER A 77 -5.73 -4.78 15.04
C SER A 77 -6.93 -4.91 14.09
N CYS A 78 -8.15 -5.00 14.61
CA CYS A 78 -9.36 -5.09 13.79
C CYS A 78 -9.63 -3.76 13.06
N GLY A 79 -10.40 -3.83 11.98
CA GLY A 79 -10.76 -2.66 11.18
C GLY A 79 -10.36 -2.78 9.71
N ILE A 80 -10.96 -1.93 8.88
CA ILE A 80 -10.58 -1.79 7.47
C ILE A 80 -9.49 -0.74 7.37
N TYR A 81 -8.29 -1.17 6.96
CA TYR A 81 -7.12 -0.30 6.83
C TYR A 81 -7.10 0.50 5.53
N ALA A 82 -6.65 1.74 5.61
CA ALA A 82 -6.27 2.57 4.47
C ALA A 82 -5.10 3.48 4.86
N ALA A 83 -4.18 3.77 3.93
CA ALA A 83 -3.14 4.77 4.13
C ALA A 83 -3.71 6.19 3.96
N ALA A 84 -3.09 7.22 4.55
CA ALA A 84 -3.58 8.59 4.38
C ALA A 84 -3.34 9.11 2.96
N ASP A 85 -2.24 8.69 2.33
CA ASP A 85 -1.89 9.07 0.97
C ASP A 85 -1.22 7.92 0.18
N TYR A 86 -1.03 8.12 -1.13
CA TYR A 86 -0.40 7.14 -2.01
C TYR A 86 1.08 6.87 -1.67
N ARG A 87 1.80 7.87 -1.16
CA ARG A 87 3.22 7.73 -0.77
C ARG A 87 3.34 6.82 0.45
N GLN A 88 2.50 7.00 1.47
CA GLN A 88 2.41 6.14 2.64
C GLN A 88 1.96 4.72 2.25
N LEU A 89 0.94 4.60 1.39
CA LEU A 89 0.51 3.30 0.87
C LEU A 89 1.68 2.54 0.24
N ARG A 90 2.48 3.20 -0.59
CA ARG A 90 3.67 2.59 -1.21
C ARG A 90 4.75 2.23 -0.19
N ALA A 91 5.01 3.13 0.76
CA ALA A 91 6.03 2.94 1.78
C ALA A 91 5.73 1.74 2.70
N SER A 92 4.46 1.43 2.94
CA SER A 92 4.03 0.25 3.73
C SER A 92 4.44 -1.10 3.12
N GLY A 93 4.90 -1.13 1.87
CA GLY A 93 5.28 -2.37 1.19
C GLY A 93 4.09 -3.18 0.66
N ILE A 94 2.87 -2.64 0.71
CA ILE A 94 1.62 -3.33 0.34
C ILE A 94 1.66 -3.99 -1.04
N GLY A 95 2.39 -3.39 -2.00
CA GLY A 95 2.56 -3.93 -3.35
C GLY A 95 3.27 -5.30 -3.42
N ARG A 96 3.85 -5.78 -2.31
CA ARG A 96 4.52 -7.08 -2.19
C ARG A 96 3.64 -8.13 -1.52
N TRP A 97 2.45 -7.78 -1.04
CA TRP A 97 1.67 -8.59 -0.11
C TRP A 97 0.34 -9.04 -0.72
N GLY A 98 0.07 -10.35 -0.71
CA GLY A 98 -1.25 -10.89 -1.06
C GLY A 98 -1.72 -10.63 -2.50
N SER A 99 -0.81 -10.59 -3.47
CA SER A 99 -1.11 -10.38 -4.91
C SER A 99 -2.10 -9.24 -5.20
N PRO A 100 -1.79 -7.98 -4.84
CA PRO A 100 -2.67 -6.86 -5.11
C PRO A 100 -2.85 -6.65 -6.61
N ALA A 101 -4.04 -6.22 -7.00
CA ALA A 101 -4.42 -6.06 -8.41
C ALA A 101 -5.09 -4.71 -8.67
N VAL A 102 -5.75 -4.13 -7.67
CA VAL A 102 -6.48 -2.86 -7.79
C VAL A 102 -5.91 -1.88 -6.78
N LEU A 103 -5.68 -0.66 -7.22
CA LEU A 103 -5.26 0.49 -6.44
C LEU A 103 -6.36 1.55 -6.49
N GLY A 104 -6.59 2.25 -5.39
CA GLY A 104 -7.71 3.19 -5.35
C GLY A 104 -7.77 3.99 -4.07
N THR A 105 -8.76 4.87 -4.06
CA THR A 105 -9.23 5.52 -2.85
C THR A 105 -10.43 4.78 -2.28
N VAL A 106 -10.61 4.89 -0.97
CA VAL A 106 -11.68 4.26 -0.22
C VAL A 106 -12.33 5.30 0.68
N SER A 107 -13.65 5.38 0.66
CA SER A 107 -14.42 6.16 1.62
C SER A 107 -14.61 5.33 2.88
N MET A 108 -14.38 5.94 4.04
CA MET A 108 -14.42 5.26 5.33
C MET A 108 -15.22 6.04 6.37
N TRP A 109 -16.03 5.37 7.17
CA TRP A 109 -16.93 6.02 8.13
C TRP A 109 -17.36 5.08 9.27
N GLY A 110 -18.24 5.57 10.14
CA GLY A 110 -18.60 4.91 11.40
C GLY A 110 -17.54 5.21 12.46
N ARG A 111 -17.13 4.19 13.21
CA ARG A 111 -15.94 4.30 14.08
C ARG A 111 -14.66 4.33 13.24
N VAL A 112 -13.83 5.34 13.46
CA VAL A 112 -12.52 5.48 12.82
C VAL A 112 -11.43 5.68 13.85
N VAL A 113 -10.32 4.96 13.67
CA VAL A 113 -9.07 5.16 14.40
C VAL A 113 -8.04 5.68 13.41
N GLU A 114 -7.53 6.88 13.66
CA GLU A 114 -6.38 7.45 12.95
C GLU A 114 -5.07 6.95 13.56
N HIS A 115 -4.10 6.73 12.68
CA HIS A 115 -2.73 6.34 12.95
C HIS A 115 -1.77 7.23 12.15
N ALA A 116 -0.49 7.22 12.49
CA ALA A 116 0.52 8.06 11.83
C ALA A 116 0.60 7.92 10.31
N GLU A 117 0.24 6.75 9.77
CA GLU A 117 0.33 6.42 8.33
C GLU A 117 -1.03 6.19 7.67
N GLY A 118 -2.14 6.51 8.34
CA GLY A 118 -3.47 6.32 7.81
C GLY A 118 -4.52 5.99 8.86
N TYR A 119 -5.41 5.09 8.52
CA TYR A 119 -6.68 4.94 9.21
C TYR A 119 -7.14 3.50 9.29
N ARG A 120 -7.98 3.21 10.28
CA ARG A 120 -8.81 2.01 10.35
C ARG A 120 -10.25 2.41 10.57
N ALA A 121 -11.18 1.81 9.84
CA ALA A 121 -12.60 2.10 9.98
C ALA A 121 -13.48 0.87 10.19
N GLU A 122 -14.67 1.13 10.73
CA GLU A 122 -15.77 0.20 10.86
C GLU A 122 -16.42 -0.11 9.52
N LEU A 123 -16.69 0.93 8.73
CA LEU A 123 -17.34 0.84 7.43
C LEU A 123 -16.45 1.44 6.36
N ALA A 124 -16.45 0.82 5.19
CA ALA A 124 -15.76 1.37 4.04
C ALA A 124 -16.40 0.94 2.72
N TYR A 125 -16.16 1.74 1.68
CA TYR A 125 -16.51 1.40 0.30
C TYR A 125 -15.49 1.99 -0.68
N PRO A 126 -15.09 1.30 -1.75
CA PRO A 126 -14.18 1.87 -2.74
C PRO A 126 -14.82 3.13 -3.31
N SER A 127 -14.04 4.20 -3.48
CA SER A 127 -14.54 5.46 -4.05
C SER A 127 -14.03 5.67 -5.47
N ARG A 128 -12.77 5.30 -5.74
CA ARG A 128 -12.19 5.29 -7.08
C ARG A 128 -11.21 4.14 -7.22
N VAL A 129 -11.14 3.52 -8.40
CA VAL A 129 -10.33 2.30 -8.61
C VAL A 129 -9.54 2.33 -9.92
N LEU A 130 -8.38 1.70 -9.92
CA LEU A 130 -7.50 1.53 -11.07
C LEU A 130 -6.86 0.14 -11.03
N LEU A 131 -6.90 -0.59 -12.15
CA LEU A 131 -6.09 -1.79 -12.34
C LEU A 131 -4.61 -1.43 -12.27
N ALA A 132 -3.87 -2.08 -11.37
CA ALA A 132 -2.51 -1.68 -11.03
C ALA A 132 -1.54 -2.85 -11.08
N CYS A 133 -0.40 -2.65 -11.74
CA CYS A 133 0.70 -3.60 -11.63
C CYS A 133 1.36 -3.46 -10.24
N ALA A 134 1.03 -4.37 -9.31
CA ALA A 134 1.55 -4.34 -7.94
C ALA A 134 3.08 -4.39 -7.85
N ARG A 135 3.73 -5.10 -8.79
CA ARG A 135 5.19 -5.11 -8.89
C ARG A 135 5.78 -3.73 -9.25
N CYS A 136 5.06 -2.91 -10.02
CA CYS A 136 5.46 -1.51 -10.25
C CYS A 136 5.27 -0.66 -9.00
N VAL A 137 4.16 -0.84 -8.27
CA VAL A 137 3.95 -0.19 -6.96
C VAL A 137 5.11 -0.51 -6.01
N ALA A 138 5.46 -1.79 -5.87
CA ALA A 138 6.54 -2.28 -5.03
C ALA A 138 7.94 -1.81 -5.47
N ALA A 139 8.14 -1.60 -6.78
CA ALA A 139 9.36 -1.03 -7.35
C ALA A 139 9.39 0.51 -7.34
N GLY A 140 8.33 1.14 -6.83
CA GLY A 140 8.20 2.59 -6.78
C GLY A 140 8.08 3.27 -8.15
N ARG A 141 7.41 2.61 -9.09
CA ARG A 141 7.11 3.12 -10.43
C ARG A 141 5.61 3.35 -10.60
N THR A 142 5.23 4.18 -11.57
CA THR A 142 3.83 4.33 -11.97
C THR A 142 3.24 2.97 -12.34
N PRO A 143 2.11 2.53 -11.75
CA PRO A 143 1.68 1.14 -11.81
C PRO A 143 0.77 0.81 -12.99
N VAL A 144 1.14 1.23 -14.20
CA VAL A 144 0.34 0.97 -15.42
C VAL A 144 0.52 -0.49 -15.87
N PRO A 145 -0.55 -1.30 -15.90
CA PRO A 145 -0.50 -2.62 -16.53
C PRO A 145 -0.61 -2.52 -18.06
N ASP A 146 -0.19 -3.57 -18.76
CA ASP A 146 -0.37 -3.75 -20.21
C ASP A 146 -1.39 -4.87 -20.53
N LEU A 147 -1.55 -5.83 -19.60
CA LEU A 147 -2.49 -6.94 -19.70
C LEU A 147 -2.90 -7.42 -18.30
N VAL A 148 -3.95 -8.24 -18.26
CA VAL A 148 -4.34 -9.01 -17.06
C VAL A 148 -4.05 -10.47 -17.30
N LEU A 149 -3.39 -11.11 -16.34
CA LEU A 149 -3.21 -12.56 -16.29
C LEU A 149 -4.23 -13.17 -15.35
N GLU A 150 -4.73 -14.35 -15.69
CA GLU A 150 -5.58 -15.17 -14.85
C GLU A 150 -4.80 -16.38 -14.34
N LEU A 151 -4.87 -16.60 -13.02
CA LEU A 151 -4.30 -17.74 -12.33
C LEU A 151 -5.36 -18.32 -11.39
N GLY A 152 -6.06 -19.37 -11.84
CA GLY A 152 -7.28 -19.82 -11.18
C GLY A 152 -8.39 -18.80 -11.37
N ASP A 153 -8.99 -18.33 -10.28
CA ASP A 153 -9.95 -17.22 -10.26
C ASP A 153 -9.27 -15.84 -10.14
N THR A 154 -7.99 -15.81 -9.78
CA THR A 154 -7.29 -14.58 -9.42
C THR A 154 -6.82 -13.84 -10.68
N LEU A 155 -7.12 -12.54 -10.71
CA LEU A 155 -6.77 -11.64 -11.80
C LEU A 155 -5.59 -10.77 -11.40
N ILE A 156 -4.56 -10.75 -12.24
CA ILE A 156 -3.26 -10.14 -11.96
C ILE A 156 -2.89 -9.17 -13.08
N PRO A 157 -3.20 -7.87 -12.93
CA PRO A 157 -2.73 -6.83 -13.85
C PRO A 157 -1.20 -6.71 -13.80
N VAL A 158 -0.55 -6.78 -14.97
CA VAL A 158 0.90 -6.72 -15.10
C VAL A 158 1.32 -5.85 -16.28
N CYS A 159 2.43 -5.14 -16.15
CA CYS A 159 3.08 -4.49 -17.29
C CYS A 159 3.93 -5.50 -18.08
N ARG A 160 4.26 -5.19 -19.33
CA ARG A 160 5.08 -6.02 -20.24
C ARG A 160 6.40 -6.47 -19.60
N ALA A 161 7.05 -5.58 -18.86
CA ALA A 161 8.31 -5.90 -18.20
C ALA A 161 8.14 -6.99 -17.13
N HIS A 162 7.06 -6.91 -16.35
CA HIS A 162 6.79 -7.88 -15.28
C HIS A 162 6.08 -9.14 -15.76
N ALA A 163 5.36 -9.08 -16.89
CA ALA A 163 4.71 -10.24 -17.50
C ALA A 163 5.71 -11.35 -17.86
N ARG A 164 6.96 -10.99 -18.20
CA ARG A 164 8.06 -11.93 -18.51
C ARG A 164 8.40 -12.90 -17.37
N HIS A 165 8.02 -12.55 -16.14
CA HIS A 165 8.32 -13.30 -14.92
C HIS A 165 7.06 -13.61 -14.11
N ALA A 166 5.91 -13.59 -14.77
CA ALA A 166 4.62 -13.87 -14.16
C ALA A 166 4.04 -15.17 -14.74
N SER A 167 3.37 -15.93 -13.88
CA SER A 167 2.57 -17.08 -14.28
C SER A 167 1.14 -16.64 -14.56
N GLY A 168 0.41 -17.42 -15.34
CA GLY A 168 -1.00 -17.19 -15.66
C GLY A 168 -1.25 -17.07 -17.15
N ARG A 169 -2.53 -17.13 -17.53
CA ARG A 169 -2.96 -17.02 -18.92
C ARG A 169 -3.49 -15.60 -19.17
N PRO A 170 -3.18 -14.95 -20.30
CA PRO A 170 -3.78 -13.67 -20.63
C PRO A 170 -5.31 -13.78 -20.68
N VAL A 171 -6.00 -12.89 -19.96
CA VAL A 171 -7.46 -12.76 -20.01
C VAL A 171 -7.87 -12.22 -21.38
N ARG A 172 -9.03 -12.64 -21.88
CA ARG A 172 -9.61 -12.09 -23.12
C ARG A 172 -10.16 -10.69 -22.87
N GLY A 173 -9.99 -9.80 -23.85
CA GLY A 173 -10.41 -8.41 -23.76
C GLY A 173 -9.26 -7.47 -23.43
N SER A 174 -9.54 -6.19 -23.51
CA SER A 174 -8.64 -5.09 -23.25
C SER A 174 -8.64 -4.68 -21.78
N LEU A 175 -7.57 -4.03 -21.34
CA LEU A 175 -7.51 -3.42 -20.00
C LEU A 175 -8.64 -2.42 -19.77
N ALA A 176 -9.01 -1.66 -20.81
CA ALA A 176 -10.07 -0.67 -20.72
C ALA A 176 -11.44 -1.33 -20.46
N GLU A 177 -11.73 -2.46 -21.10
CA GLU A 177 -12.97 -3.21 -20.86
C GLU A 177 -13.03 -3.77 -19.44
N ILE A 178 -11.94 -4.37 -18.94
CA ILE A 178 -11.89 -4.90 -17.56
C ILE A 178 -11.98 -3.76 -16.54
N GLN A 179 -11.33 -2.63 -16.79
CA GLN A 179 -11.44 -1.43 -15.95
C GLN A 179 -12.87 -0.88 -15.94
N ALA A 180 -13.54 -0.82 -17.09
CA ALA A 180 -14.92 -0.38 -17.20
C ALA A 180 -15.90 -1.35 -16.51
N GLU A 181 -15.69 -2.66 -16.65
CA GLU A 181 -16.44 -3.69 -15.93
C GLU A 181 -16.31 -3.49 -14.41
N LEU A 182 -15.09 -3.27 -13.91
CA LEU A 182 -14.82 -3.06 -12.49
C LEU A 182 -15.52 -1.79 -11.97
N CYS A 183 -15.36 -0.67 -12.66
CA CYS A 183 -16.00 0.61 -12.32
C CYS A 183 -17.53 0.48 -12.33
N SER A 184 -18.10 -0.14 -13.37
CA SER A 184 -19.55 -0.34 -13.51
C SER A 184 -20.12 -1.23 -12.40
N ARG A 185 -19.45 -2.35 -12.11
CA ARG A 185 -19.90 -3.30 -11.07
C ARG A 185 -19.93 -2.64 -9.70
N TYR A 186 -18.89 -1.90 -9.34
CA TYR A 186 -18.81 -1.17 -8.07
C TYR A 186 -19.47 0.21 -8.09
N ALA A 187 -20.01 0.68 -9.22
CA ALA A 187 -20.57 2.03 -9.35
C ALA A 187 -19.60 3.12 -8.84
N VAL A 188 -18.35 3.05 -9.27
CA VAL A 188 -17.27 3.99 -8.89
C VAL A 188 -16.57 4.52 -10.12
N ASP A 189 -15.99 5.71 -9.99
CA ASP A 189 -15.20 6.31 -11.04
C ASP A 189 -13.80 5.68 -11.11
N PRO A 190 -13.15 5.71 -12.29
CA PRO A 190 -11.74 5.36 -12.38
C PRO A 190 -10.90 6.32 -11.54
N LEU A 191 -9.89 5.78 -10.84
CA LEU A 191 -8.84 6.59 -10.24
C LEU A 191 -7.93 7.09 -11.38
N PRO A 192 -7.69 8.41 -11.48
CA PRO A 192 -6.98 8.94 -12.62
C PRO A 192 -5.47 8.72 -12.45
N LEU A 193 -4.77 8.48 -13.55
CA LEU A 193 -3.39 7.99 -13.52
C LEU A 193 -2.41 9.00 -12.89
N GLU A 194 -2.69 10.30 -13.01
CA GLU A 194 -1.92 11.37 -12.38
C GLU A 194 -1.86 11.24 -10.87
N ALA A 195 -2.91 10.70 -10.23
CA ALA A 195 -2.95 10.54 -8.77
C ALA A 195 -1.93 9.51 -8.26
N VAL A 196 -1.48 8.61 -9.14
CA VAL A 196 -0.51 7.53 -8.84
C VAL A 196 0.79 7.68 -9.62
N ARG A 197 0.98 8.81 -10.29
CA ARG A 197 2.16 9.07 -11.11
C ARG A 197 3.37 9.21 -10.21
N VAL A 198 4.37 8.37 -10.44
CA VAL A 198 5.69 8.54 -9.84
C VAL A 198 6.59 9.13 -10.92
N PRO A 199 7.13 10.35 -10.74
CA PRO A 199 8.12 10.89 -11.64
C PRO A 199 9.25 9.89 -11.79
N LEU A 200 9.67 9.63 -13.03
CA LEU A 200 10.95 8.96 -13.24
C LEU A 200 11.98 9.81 -12.50
N ARG A 201 12.64 9.25 -11.49
CA ARG A 201 13.88 9.85 -11.03
C ARG A 201 14.74 9.91 -12.28
N SER A 202 15.05 11.11 -12.75
CA SER A 202 16.14 11.26 -13.70
C SER A 202 17.31 10.49 -13.09
N ARG A 203 18.01 9.71 -13.91
CA ARG A 203 19.30 9.14 -13.52
C ARG A 203 20.33 10.27 -13.36
N LEU A 204 19.99 11.33 -12.64
CA LEU A 204 20.98 12.29 -12.19
C LEU A 204 21.83 11.51 -11.18
N PRO A 205 23.16 11.47 -11.38
CA PRO A 205 24.05 10.94 -10.36
C PRO A 205 23.74 11.68 -9.06
N ASP A 206 23.48 10.96 -7.97
CA ASP A 206 23.37 11.59 -6.65
C ASP A 206 24.67 12.39 -6.41
N PRO A 207 24.65 13.74 -6.37
CA PRO A 207 25.85 14.51 -6.07
C PRO A 207 26.36 14.17 -4.67
N VAL A 208 25.46 13.74 -3.77
CA VAL A 208 25.80 13.27 -2.43
C VAL A 208 26.62 11.98 -2.47
N ARG A 209 26.31 11.05 -3.39
CA ARG A 209 27.06 9.79 -3.49
C ARG A 209 28.44 10.02 -4.12
N ALA A 210 28.53 10.88 -5.12
CA ALA A 210 29.80 11.32 -5.69
C ALA A 210 30.69 12.05 -4.65
N LEU A 211 30.09 12.90 -3.80
CA LEU A 211 30.82 13.60 -2.74
C LEU A 211 31.30 12.63 -1.63
N LEU A 212 30.48 11.63 -1.26
CA LEU A 212 30.85 10.60 -0.30
C LEU A 212 31.93 9.65 -0.84
N ASP A 213 31.91 9.33 -2.13
CA ASP A 213 32.93 8.52 -2.78
C ASP A 213 34.26 9.28 -2.93
N GLN A 214 34.21 10.59 -3.21
CA GLN A 214 35.39 11.47 -3.22
C GLN A 214 35.99 11.65 -1.82
N ALA A 215 35.17 11.92 -0.81
CA ALA A 215 35.62 12.02 0.59
C ALA A 215 36.21 10.70 1.10
N GLY A 216 35.68 9.55 0.67
CA GLY A 216 36.22 8.23 0.99
C GLY A 216 37.53 7.90 0.26
N ALA A 217 37.75 8.45 -0.94
CA ALA A 217 39.00 8.30 -1.69
C ALA A 217 40.12 9.16 -1.10
N GLU A 218 39.82 10.40 -0.69
CA GLU A 218 40.77 11.31 -0.04
C GLU A 218 41.23 10.78 1.34
N ALA A 219 40.32 10.17 2.11
CA ALA A 219 40.65 9.54 3.39
C ALA A 219 41.59 8.32 3.27
N ARG A 220 41.66 7.68 2.09
CA ARG A 220 42.54 6.52 1.83
C ARG A 220 43.89 6.89 1.20
N GLY A 221 44.10 8.17 0.86
CA GLY A 221 45.32 8.68 0.22
C GLY A 221 46.35 9.31 1.17
N GLY A 222 46.14 9.26 2.50
CA GLY A 222 47.04 9.86 3.48
C GLY A 222 48.49 9.33 3.40
N PRO A 223 49.51 10.20 3.54
CA PRO A 223 50.89 9.84 3.27
C PRO A 223 51.42 8.81 4.28
N ARG A 224 52.00 7.71 3.77
CA ARG A 224 52.73 6.72 4.58
C ARG A 224 53.93 7.40 5.24
N ALA A 225 53.88 7.55 6.55
CA ALA A 225 55.03 7.98 7.35
C ALA A 225 56.19 6.98 7.16
N ARG A 226 57.32 7.48 6.64
CA ARG A 226 58.59 6.74 6.61
C ARG A 226 59.15 6.71 8.03
N GLY A 227 59.14 5.54 8.67
CA GLY A 227 59.83 5.31 9.93
C GLY A 227 61.35 5.32 9.70
N GLY A 228 62.02 6.33 10.27
CA GLY A 228 63.49 6.44 10.29
C GLY A 228 64.08 5.49 11.33
N GLY A 229 65.12 4.75 10.91
CA GLY A 229 65.92 3.89 11.79
C GLY A 229 66.83 4.72 12.70
N VAL A 230 66.95 4.29 13.96
CA VAL A 230 67.86 4.88 14.94
C VAL A 230 69.11 3.99 15.01
N GLY A 231 70.27 4.60 14.71
CA GLY A 231 71.59 3.98 14.79
C GLY A 231 72.10 3.84 16.24
N ARG A 232 72.96 2.85 16.44
CA ARG A 232 73.65 2.50 17.68
C ARG A 232 75.07 3.11 17.67
N PRO A 233 75.57 3.75 18.74
CA PRO A 233 76.96 4.21 18.82
C PRO A 233 77.87 3.16 19.51
N PRO A 234 79.21 3.31 19.40
CA PRO A 234 80.20 2.26 19.66
C PRO A 234 80.39 1.88 21.12
#